data_AF-A0AAF0WPL5-F1
#
_entry.id   AF-A0AAF0WPL5-F1
#
_cell.length_a   1.000
_cell.length_b   1.000
_cell.length_c   1.000
_cell.angle_alpha   90.00
_cell.angle_beta   90.00
_cell.angle_gamma   90.00
#
_symmetry.space_group_name_H-M   'P 1'
#
loop_
_entity.id
_entity.type
_entity.pdbx_description
1 polymer ?
#
loop_
_entity_poly.entity_id
_entity_poly.type
_entity_poly.pdbx_seq_one_letter_code
_entity_poly.pdbx_strand_id
1 'polypeptide(L)'
;MCQPPNSPDLNVLDLGLFRALQSLRYKQAVKTIDDLIHAVEETFENYPVAQLNHIFLTLQLCMREIIKVKGDNSYKIPHIRKNALEEENKLPEQIDCDSDIVNETIKYLN
;
A
#
# COMPACT_ATOMS: atom_id res chain seq x y z
N MET A 1 -0.30 15.58 -0.03
CA MET A 1 -0.88 14.27 0.32
C MET A 1 -1.83 14.47 1.48
N CYS A 2 -3.04 13.91 1.40
CA CYS A 2 -4.00 13.92 2.51
C CYS A 2 -4.28 12.47 2.89
N GLN A 3 -3.99 12.11 4.14
CA GLN A 3 -4.40 10.83 4.72
C GLN A 3 -5.64 11.09 5.60
N PRO A 4 -6.79 10.48 5.30
CA PRO A 4 -7.96 10.60 6.15
C PRO A 4 -7.71 9.97 7.54
N PRO A 5 -8.37 10.45 8.60
CA PRO A 5 -8.32 9.80 9.90
C PRO A 5 -8.69 8.31 9.82
N ASN A 6 -8.03 7.48 10.63
CA ASN A 6 -8.27 6.03 10.74
C ASN A 6 -8.16 5.23 9.42
N SER A 7 -7.38 5.72 8.45
CA SER A 7 -7.18 5.05 7.15
C SER A 7 -5.71 4.62 6.96
N PRO A 8 -5.25 3.53 7.62
CA PRO A 8 -3.88 3.02 7.49
C PRO A 8 -3.58 2.41 6.11
N ASP A 9 -4.63 1.94 5.43
CA ASP A 9 -4.65 1.52 4.03
C ASP A 9 -4.33 2.65 3.03
N LEU A 10 -4.37 3.90 3.48
CA LEU A 10 -3.97 5.08 2.71
C LEU A 10 -2.59 5.63 3.11
N ASN A 11 -1.83 4.89 3.92
CA ASN A 11 -0.45 5.19 4.24
C ASN A 11 0.50 4.18 3.60
N VAL A 12 1.34 4.66 2.69
CA VAL A 12 2.32 3.84 1.96
C VAL A 12 3.30 3.12 2.91
N LEU A 13 3.65 3.74 4.05
CA LEU A 13 4.57 3.15 5.03
C LEU A 13 3.89 2.02 5.81
N ASP A 14 2.62 2.19 6.19
CA ASP A 14 1.82 1.17 6.86
C ASP A 14 1.57 -0.03 5.93
N LEU A 15 1.29 0.21 4.64
CA LEU A 15 1.10 -0.84 3.64
C LEU A 15 2.38 -1.65 3.36
N GLY A 16 3.54 -1.02 3.52
CA GLY A 16 4.83 -1.52 3.01
C GLY A 16 5.90 -1.73 4.07
N LEU A 17 6.66 -0.66 4.32
CA LEU A 17 7.89 -0.70 5.12
C LEU A 17 7.63 -1.20 6.55
N PHE A 18 6.61 -0.67 7.23
CA PHE A 18 6.34 -1.05 8.61
C PHE A 18 5.89 -2.52 8.74
N ARG A 19 5.17 -3.04 7.73
CA ARG A 19 4.85 -4.47 7.65
C ARG A 19 6.09 -5.33 7.48
N ALA A 20 7.06 -4.91 6.66
CA ALA A 20 8.32 -5.61 6.50
C ALA A 20 9.14 -5.59 7.80
N LEU A 21 9.24 -4.43 8.46
CA LEU A 21 9.93 -4.28 9.74
C LEU A 21 9.31 -5.14 10.84
N GLN A 22 7.97 -5.18 10.94
CA GLN A 22 7.28 -6.07 11.87
C GLN A 22 7.62 -7.54 11.61
N SER A 23 7.61 -7.97 10.35
CA SER A 23 8.03 -9.33 9.96
C SER A 23 9.48 -9.62 10.36
N LEU A 24 10.38 -8.63 10.21
CA LEU A 24 11.78 -8.73 10.59
C LEU A 24 11.95 -8.92 12.10
N ARG A 25 11.19 -8.19 12.93
CA ARG A 25 11.19 -8.35 14.40
C ARG A 25 10.79 -9.75 14.85
N TYR A 26 9.88 -10.41 14.14
CA TYR A 26 9.52 -11.80 14.45
C TYR A 26 10.62 -12.79 14.04
N LYS A 27 11.51 -12.43 13.11
CA LYS A 27 12.58 -13.28 12.57
C LYS A 27 13.94 -13.06 13.25
N GLN A 28 14.25 -11.82 13.63
CA GLN A 28 15.47 -11.45 14.34
C GLN A 28 15.15 -11.20 15.81
N ALA A 29 15.85 -11.89 16.71
CA ALA A 29 15.80 -11.60 18.14
C ALA A 29 16.57 -10.30 18.42
N VAL A 30 15.95 -9.17 18.12
CA VAL A 30 16.49 -7.84 18.40
C VAL A 30 16.37 -7.59 19.91
N LYS A 31 17.49 -7.40 20.60
CA LYS A 31 17.54 -7.39 22.07
C LYS A 31 17.73 -6.00 22.67
N THR A 32 18.23 -5.04 21.89
CA THR A 32 18.51 -3.68 22.36
C THR A 32 17.85 -2.62 21.46
N ILE A 33 17.85 -1.37 21.92
CA ILE A 33 17.41 -0.22 21.13
C ILE A 33 18.37 0.03 19.96
N ASP A 34 19.67 -0.14 20.16
CA ASP A 34 20.68 0.06 19.12
C ASP A 34 20.53 -0.98 17.99
N ASP A 35 20.30 -2.25 18.35
CA ASP A 35 20.01 -3.30 17.37
C ASP A 35 18.73 -2.98 16.57
N LEU A 36 17.73 -2.37 17.22
CA LEU A 36 16.50 -1.93 16.57
C LEU A 36 16.78 -0.82 15.56
N ILE A 37 17.50 0.23 15.96
CA ILE A 37 17.82 1.36 15.10
C ILE A 37 18.56 0.85 13.86
N HIS A 38 19.60 0.03 14.07
CA HIS A 38 20.38 -0.55 12.99
C HIS A 38 19.52 -1.38 12.02
N ALA A 39 18.64 -2.24 12.53
CA ALA A 39 17.76 -3.05 11.70
C ALA A 39 16.76 -2.21 10.88
N VAL A 40 16.29 -1.08 11.43
CA VAL A 40 15.39 -0.16 10.71
C VAL A 40 16.13 0.56 9.60
N GLU A 41 17.31 1.11 9.88
CA GLU A 41 18.15 1.77 8.89
C GLU A 41 18.53 0.81 7.76
N GLU A 42 19.01 -0.39 8.09
CA GLU A 42 19.35 -1.42 7.12
C GLU A 42 18.15 -1.81 6.25
N THR A 43 16.97 -1.99 6.84
CA THR A 43 15.76 -2.34 6.08
C THR A 43 15.33 -1.20 5.16
N PHE A 44 15.46 0.05 5.59
CA PHE A 44 15.12 1.22 4.80
C PHE A 44 16.03 1.34 3.57
N GLU A 45 17.35 1.29 3.79
CA GLU A 45 18.36 1.42 2.73
C GLU A 45 18.28 0.26 1.72
N ASN A 46 17.98 -0.95 2.19
CA ASN A 46 17.91 -2.15 1.35
C ASN A 46 16.50 -2.47 0.84
N TYR A 47 15.51 -1.59 1.05
CA TYR A 47 14.14 -1.90 0.66
C TYR A 47 14.00 -2.00 -0.87
N PRO A 48 13.50 -3.12 -1.44
CA PRO A 48 13.49 -3.29 -2.89
C PRO A 48 12.58 -2.28 -3.59
N VAL A 49 13.10 -1.59 -4.61
CA VAL A 49 12.34 -0.61 -5.40
C VAL A 49 11.12 -1.24 -6.09
N ALA A 50 11.26 -2.47 -6.59
CA ALA A 50 10.14 -3.24 -7.16
C ALA A 50 9.00 -3.44 -6.13
N GLN A 51 9.36 -3.70 -4.87
CA GLN A 51 8.40 -3.84 -3.79
C GLN A 51 7.72 -2.50 -3.45
N LEU A 52 8.45 -1.37 -3.52
CA LEU A 52 7.83 -0.04 -3.39
C LEU A 52 6.78 0.20 -4.48
N ASN A 53 7.09 -0.12 -5.73
CA ASN A 53 6.13 0.00 -6.82
C ASN A 53 4.86 -0.82 -6.54
N HIS A 54 5.02 -2.06 -6.06
CA HIS A 54 3.88 -2.90 -5.66
C HIS A 54 3.03 -2.28 -4.56
N ILE A 55 3.63 -1.54 -3.62
CA ILE A 55 2.91 -0.84 -2.56
C ILE A 55 2.14 0.35 -3.11
N PHE A 56 2.74 1.15 -4.01
CA PHE A 56 2.04 2.27 -4.66
C PHE A 56 0.84 1.81 -5.48
N LEU A 57 0.97 0.72 -6.24
CA LEU A 57 -0.17 0.13 -6.95
C LEU A 57 -1.25 -0.37 -5.99
N THR A 58 -0.86 -0.90 -4.82
CA THR A 58 -1.81 -1.29 -3.77
C THR A 58 -2.55 -0.08 -3.20
N LEU A 59 -1.84 1.02 -2.95
CA LEU A 59 -2.43 2.27 -2.48
C LEU A 59 -3.49 2.79 -3.46
N GLN A 60 -3.19 2.78 -4.77
CA GLN A 60 -4.15 3.20 -5.80
C GLN A 60 -5.35 2.24 -5.88
N LEU A 61 -5.13 0.92 -5.73
CA LEU A 61 -6.22 -0.05 -5.63
C LEU A 61 -7.13 0.23 -4.43
N CYS A 62 -6.57 0.54 -3.25
CA CYS A 62 -7.34 0.93 -2.06
C CYS A 62 -8.17 2.18 -2.33
N MET A 63 -7.57 3.24 -2.87
CA MET A 63 -8.28 4.47 -3.23
C MET A 63 -9.46 4.21 -4.17
N ARG A 64 -9.28 3.37 -5.19
CA ARG A 64 -10.34 3.02 -6.13
C ARG A 64 -11.49 2.27 -5.44
N GLU A 65 -11.21 1.34 -4.54
CA GLU A 65 -12.25 0.64 -3.80
C GLU A 65 -12.99 1.56 -2.82
N ILE A 66 -12.28 2.47 -2.14
CA ILE A 66 -12.90 3.47 -1.26
C ILE A 66 -13.89 4.35 -2.03
N ILE A 67 -13.54 4.78 -3.25
CA ILE A 67 -14.45 5.57 -4.09
C ILE A 67 -15.71 4.74 -4.41
N LYS A 68 -15.56 3.47 -4.80
CA LYS A 68 -16.72 2.58 -5.07
C LYS A 68 -17.66 2.43 -3.89
N VAL A 69 -17.13 2.38 -2.66
CA VAL A 69 -17.92 2.27 -1.43
C VAL A 69 -18.22 3.63 -0.78
N LYS A 70 -18.05 4.73 -1.52
CA LYS A 70 -18.46 6.10 -1.10
C LYS A 70 -17.79 6.56 0.20
N GLY A 71 -16.53 6.21 0.39
CA GLY A 71 -15.72 6.62 1.53
C GLY A 71 -15.78 5.68 2.74
N ASP A 72 -16.53 4.58 2.66
CA ASP A 72 -16.58 3.54 3.69
C ASP A 72 -15.29 2.68 3.70
N ASN A 73 -15.07 1.90 4.77
CA ASN A 73 -13.95 0.98 4.92
C ASN A 73 -14.33 -0.50 4.67
N SER A 74 -15.57 -0.74 4.25
CA SER A 74 -16.14 -2.07 3.95
C SER A 74 -15.68 -2.64 2.60
N TYR A 75 -14.38 -2.59 2.35
CA TYR A 75 -13.79 -3.16 1.15
C TYR A 75 -12.63 -4.10 1.49
N LYS A 76 -12.28 -4.96 0.54
CA LYS A 76 -11.11 -5.83 0.63
C LYS A 76 -10.02 -5.27 -0.26
N ILE A 77 -8.77 -5.28 0.22
CA ILE A 77 -7.62 -4.88 -0.57
C ILE A 77 -7.53 -5.80 -1.81
N PRO A 78 -7.61 -5.26 -3.04
CA PRO A 78 -7.56 -6.07 -4.24
C PRO A 78 -6.18 -6.72 -4.46
N HIS A 79 -6.17 -8.00 -4.82
CA HIS A 79 -4.96 -8.75 -5.16
C HIS A 79 -4.88 -9.01 -6.68
N ILE A 80 -4.07 -8.21 -7.39
CA ILE A 80 -3.91 -8.30 -8.85
C ILE A 80 -2.72 -9.17 -9.31
N ARG A 81 -2.19 -10.03 -8.43
CA ARG A 81 -1.02 -10.90 -8.73
C ARG A 81 0.19 -10.14 -9.30
N LYS A 82 0.54 -9.01 -8.67
CA LYS A 82 1.59 -8.07 -9.13
C LYS A 82 2.89 -8.75 -9.54
N ASN A 83 3.41 -9.68 -8.74
CA ASN A 83 4.63 -10.45 -9.08
C ASN A 83 4.52 -11.17 -10.44
N ALA A 84 3.39 -11.84 -10.72
CA ALA A 84 3.20 -12.53 -11.99
C ALA A 84 3.08 -11.55 -13.17
N LEU A 85 2.43 -10.40 -12.96
CA LEU A 85 2.36 -9.35 -13.98
C LEU A 85 3.74 -8.73 -14.24
N GLU A 86 4.57 -8.58 -13.21
CA GLU A 86 5.94 -8.05 -13.34
C GLU A 86 6.81 -9.03 -14.14
N GLU A 87 6.77 -10.33 -13.83
CA GLU A 87 7.45 -11.39 -14.58
C GLU A 87 7.04 -11.42 -16.06
N GLU A 88 5.76 -11.15 -16.36
CA GLU A 88 5.23 -11.08 -17.71
C GLU A 88 5.47 -9.72 -18.40
N ASN A 89 6.10 -8.74 -17.74
CA ASN A 89 6.22 -7.33 -18.20
C ASN A 89 4.87 -6.67 -18.53
N LYS A 90 3.82 -7.05 -17.79
CA LYS A 90 2.44 -6.54 -17.91
C LYS A 90 1.98 -5.80 -16.66
N LEU A 91 2.86 -5.55 -15.70
CA LEU A 91 2.52 -4.79 -14.51
C LEU A 91 2.22 -3.34 -14.92
N PRO A 92 1.03 -2.81 -14.60
CA PRO A 92 0.71 -1.43 -14.93
C PRO A 92 1.55 -0.47 -14.10
N GLU A 93 1.92 0.67 -14.68
CA GLU A 93 2.59 1.75 -13.94
C GLU A 93 1.60 2.48 -13.01
N GLN A 94 0.32 2.50 -13.36
CA GLN A 94 -0.75 3.13 -12.62
C GLN A 94 -2.06 2.36 -12.77
N ILE A 95 -2.90 2.41 -11.73
CA ILE A 95 -4.20 1.77 -11.69
C ILE A 95 -5.24 2.76 -12.22
N ASP A 96 -5.90 2.37 -13.30
CA ASP A 96 -6.98 3.16 -13.87
C ASP A 96 -8.23 3.17 -12.96
N CYS A 97 -8.92 4.32 -12.97
CA CYS A 97 -10.14 4.54 -12.21
C CYS A 97 -11.25 4.96 -13.17
N ASP A 98 -12.27 4.11 -13.29
CA ASP A 98 -13.40 4.32 -14.17
C ASP A 98 -14.08 5.68 -13.91
N SER A 99 -14.27 6.46 -14.97
CA SER A 99 -14.94 7.76 -14.91
C SER A 99 -16.36 7.66 -14.39
N ASP A 100 -17.06 6.55 -14.63
CA ASP A 100 -18.43 6.36 -14.16
C ASP A 100 -18.48 6.27 -12.64
N ILE A 101 -17.51 5.58 -12.02
CA ILE A 101 -17.37 5.47 -10.56
C ILE A 101 -17.11 6.86 -9.95
N VAL A 102 -16.23 7.63 -10.58
CA VAL A 102 -15.92 9.00 -10.15
C VAL A 102 -17.16 9.89 -10.25
N ASN A 103 -17.85 9.85 -11.39
CA ASN A 103 -19.05 10.64 -11.62
C ASN A 103 -20.19 10.28 -10.67
N GLU A 104 -20.40 8.99 -10.38
CA GLU A 104 -21.39 8.54 -9.39
C GLU A 104 -21.06 9.07 -7.98
N THR A 105 -19.79 9.02 -7.59
CA THR A 105 -19.34 9.51 -6.28
C THR A 105 -19.50 11.02 -6.17
N ILE A 106 -19.16 11.77 -7.23
CA ILE A 106 -19.41 13.22 -7.28
C ILE A 106 -20.90 13.52 -7.13
N LYS A 107 -21.79 12.76 -7.79
CA LYS A 107 -23.24 12.92 -7.64
C LYS A 107 -23.73 12.61 -6.22
N TYR A 108 -23.09 11.67 -5.51
CA TYR A 108 -23.44 11.35 -4.13
C TYR A 108 -23.04 12.45 -3.14
N LEU A 109 -21.98 13.20 -3.44
CA LEU A 109 -21.46 14.26 -2.57
C LEU A 109 -22.19 15.62 -2.74
N ASN A 110 -22.95 15.79 -3.82
CA ASN A 110 -23.73 16.99 -4.13
C ASN A 110 -25.21 16.81 -3.76
#